data_AF-A0AAV9JVN4-F1
#
_entry.id   AF-A0AAV9JVN4-F1
#
_cell.length_a   1.000
_cell.length_b   1.000
_cell.length_c   1.000
_cell.angle_alpha   90.00
_cell.angle_beta   90.00
_cell.angle_gamma   90.00
#
_symmetry.space_group_name_H-M   'P 1'
#
loop_
_entity.id
_entity.type
_entity.pdbx_description
1 polymer ?
#
loop_
_entity_poly.entity_id
_entity_poly.type
_entity_poly.pdbx_seq_one_letter_code
_entity_poly.pdbx_strand_id
1 'polypeptide(L)'
;MSTTAKDGATGSADAVQDTKQNIFSLGVHPELDVATLYRPVMVTVMVDSPPQEYQAPKGQRSSISLPDVPHWVFEVYIGWLYTQRLVLAPTLESGHASASLRQGSVSVIEDQSVFDDTFTTPRDGNGNPAMDVQCSAPDKKDASTWPWQQLVELYIFGDQYDTRTFRTSVIEAIQVKAFQTQPHKYSAPDLHSMKLVFTGLPPESPLYRLFFELLTWDRRPMQDAAAYATLPAEVLAASWLRLQQIRDHDNCGVCTDIPKHCRIKECTACAKLVNCGDPCHGSLTAPMYDTDVHEYHEHESKEETELCERRWRVIVQDRWPRKEGDSDDHSSEAPGG
;
A
#
# COMPACT_ATOMS: atom_id res chain seq x y z
N MET A 1 -60.87 11.94 26.28
CA MET A 1 -60.07 11.44 27.40
C MET A 1 -58.66 11.95 27.21
N SER A 2 -58.30 12.97 28.00
CA SER A 2 -56.97 13.58 28.03
C SER A 2 -56.02 12.72 28.85
N THR A 3 -54.81 12.52 28.37
CA THR A 3 -53.65 12.18 29.21
C THR A 3 -52.45 13.00 28.77
N THR A 4 -52.08 13.90 29.66
CA THR A 4 -50.92 14.79 29.66
C THR A 4 -49.69 14.12 30.28
N ALA A 5 -48.52 14.54 29.77
CA ALA A 5 -47.23 14.72 30.44
C ALA A 5 -46.40 13.51 30.91
N LYS A 6 -45.14 13.45 30.44
CA LYS A 6 -43.99 13.83 31.26
C LYS A 6 -42.70 13.95 30.43
N ASP A 7 -42.21 15.18 30.35
CA ASP A 7 -40.86 15.52 29.90
C ASP A 7 -39.85 15.08 30.97
N GLY A 8 -38.81 14.36 30.53
CA GLY A 8 -37.63 14.03 31.32
C GLY A 8 -36.40 14.61 30.63
N ALA A 9 -35.90 15.73 31.15
CA ALA A 9 -34.66 16.34 30.71
C ALA A 9 -33.48 15.63 31.39
N THR A 10 -32.69 14.89 30.62
CA THR A 10 -31.37 14.38 31.03
C THR A 10 -30.29 15.34 30.53
N GLY A 11 -29.58 15.95 31.48
CA GLY A 11 -28.43 16.80 31.21
C GLY A 11 -27.28 16.00 30.60
N SER A 12 -26.83 16.45 29.43
CA SER A 12 -25.60 16.00 28.78
C SER A 12 -24.41 16.64 29.49
N ALA A 13 -23.56 15.82 30.10
CA ALA A 13 -22.27 16.25 30.60
C ALA A 13 -21.27 16.22 29.44
N ASP A 14 -20.79 17.40 29.04
CA ASP A 14 -19.76 17.55 28.01
C ASP A 14 -18.46 16.89 28.48
N ALA A 15 -18.17 15.73 27.89
CA ALA A 15 -16.87 15.07 28.00
C ALA A 15 -15.87 15.84 27.11
N VAL A 16 -15.13 16.76 27.72
CA VAL A 16 -13.97 17.39 27.10
C VAL A 16 -12.89 16.33 26.94
N GLN A 17 -12.81 15.71 25.76
CA GLN A 17 -11.69 14.86 25.38
C GLN A 17 -10.48 15.77 25.10
N ASP A 18 -9.49 15.70 25.97
CA ASP A 18 -8.20 16.36 25.83
C ASP A 18 -7.39 15.66 24.72
N THR A 19 -7.70 15.97 23.47
CA THR A 19 -6.94 15.50 22.30
C THR A 19 -5.58 16.17 22.31
N LYS A 20 -4.55 15.41 22.70
CA LYS A 20 -3.14 15.81 22.52
C LYS A 20 -2.90 16.07 21.04
N GLN A 21 -2.91 17.34 20.65
CA GLN A 21 -2.59 17.75 19.28
C GLN A 21 -1.10 17.52 19.03
N ASN A 22 -0.76 16.86 17.91
CA ASN A 22 0.61 16.80 17.42
C ASN A 22 1.01 18.19 16.90
N ILE A 23 1.56 19.01 17.78
CA ILE A 23 2.14 20.30 17.40
C ILE A 23 3.58 20.06 16.97
N PHE A 24 3.80 20.06 15.66
CA PHE A 24 5.13 20.06 15.08
C PHE A 24 5.74 21.45 15.22
N SER A 25 6.42 21.67 16.34
CA SER A 25 7.30 22.82 16.48
C SER A 25 8.64 22.46 15.87
N LEU A 26 8.94 22.94 14.67
CA LEU A 26 10.33 23.03 14.21
C LEU A 26 11.04 24.06 15.11
N GLY A 27 11.51 23.57 16.25
CA GLY A 27 12.23 24.34 17.25
C GLY A 27 13.56 24.80 16.68
N VAL A 28 13.67 26.11 16.43
CA VAL A 28 14.94 26.75 16.08
C VAL A 28 15.84 26.70 17.32
N HIS A 29 16.84 25.82 17.31
CA HIS A 29 17.94 25.88 18.27
C HIS A 29 18.80 27.12 17.92
N PRO A 30 19.09 28.03 18.88
CA PRO A 30 19.74 29.30 18.57
C PRO A 30 21.19 29.18 18.08
N GLU A 31 21.82 28.01 18.21
CA GLU A 31 23.24 27.79 17.87
C GLU A 31 23.47 26.88 16.65
N LEU A 32 22.41 26.26 16.11
CA LEU A 32 22.48 25.46 14.88
C LEU A 32 21.55 26.09 13.87
N ASP A 33 22.11 26.64 12.79
CA ASP A 33 21.37 27.26 11.70
C ASP A 33 20.68 26.22 10.79
N VAL A 34 19.88 25.36 11.42
CA VAL A 34 18.94 24.42 10.80
C VAL A 34 17.88 25.20 10.02
N ALA A 35 17.58 26.45 10.40
CA ALA A 35 16.61 27.26 9.67
C ALA A 35 17.06 27.62 8.24
N THR A 36 18.36 27.82 8.00
CA THR A 36 18.90 28.11 6.66
C THR A 36 18.94 26.88 5.75
N LEU A 37 19.09 25.67 6.30
CA LEU A 37 19.07 24.42 5.52
C LEU A 37 17.66 23.89 5.23
N TYR A 38 16.67 24.21 6.07
CA TYR A 38 15.37 23.52 6.06
C TYR A 38 14.23 24.37 5.47
N ARG A 39 14.32 25.71 5.51
CA ARG A 39 13.26 26.59 4.97
C ARG A 39 13.02 26.49 3.46
N PRO A 40 14.06 26.51 2.60
CA PRO A 40 13.82 26.54 1.15
C PRO A 40 13.11 25.27 0.67
N VAL A 41 13.44 24.12 1.25
CA VAL A 41 12.93 22.81 0.84
C VAL A 41 11.49 22.62 1.34
N MET A 42 11.20 22.88 2.62
CA MET A 42 9.85 22.61 3.16
C MET A 42 8.76 23.55 2.62
N VAL A 43 9.10 24.82 2.35
CA VAL A 43 8.12 25.80 1.85
C VAL A 43 7.74 25.52 0.40
N THR A 44 8.66 24.94 -0.38
CA THR A 44 8.42 24.64 -1.80
C THR A 44 7.53 23.40 -1.99
N VAL A 45 7.60 22.42 -1.07
CA VAL A 45 6.95 21.11 -1.30
C VAL A 45 5.54 21.02 -0.71
N MET A 46 5.21 21.78 0.34
CA MET A 46 3.87 21.70 0.97
C MET A 46 2.82 22.65 0.38
N VAL A 47 3.15 23.41 -0.66
CA VAL A 47 2.28 24.46 -1.21
C VAL A 47 2.24 24.37 -2.73
N ASP A 48 1.42 23.47 -3.29
CA ASP A 48 0.98 23.54 -4.69
C ASP A 48 -0.05 24.66 -4.94
N SER A 49 -0.26 25.56 -3.95
CA SER A 49 -0.89 26.84 -4.23
C SER A 49 0.07 27.68 -5.10
N PRO A 50 -0.43 28.49 -6.05
CA PRO A 50 0.41 29.41 -6.80
C PRO A 50 1.26 30.19 -5.78
N PRO A 51 2.56 30.44 -6.05
CA PRO A 51 3.51 30.95 -5.07
C PRO A 51 3.01 32.26 -4.48
N GLN A 52 2.19 32.16 -3.43
CA GLN A 52 1.92 33.25 -2.53
C GLN A 52 3.19 33.30 -1.72
N GLU A 53 3.99 34.32 -2.04
CA GLU A 53 5.16 34.69 -1.29
C GLU A 53 4.74 34.81 0.19
N TYR A 54 4.92 33.74 0.95
CA TYR A 54 4.55 33.70 2.35
C TYR A 54 5.51 34.61 3.10
N GLN A 55 5.15 35.88 3.21
CA GLN A 55 5.91 36.87 3.95
C GLN A 55 5.63 36.63 5.44
N ALA A 56 6.39 35.70 6.04
CA ALA A 56 6.38 35.53 7.48
C ALA A 56 6.75 36.88 8.15
N PRO A 57 5.93 37.40 9.09
CA PRO A 57 6.27 38.60 9.83
C PRO A 57 7.67 38.46 10.44
N LYS A 58 8.53 39.47 10.24
CA LYS A 58 9.90 39.47 10.78
C LYS A 58 9.84 39.24 12.30
N GLY A 59 10.40 38.12 12.76
CA GLY A 59 10.50 37.77 14.18
C GLY A 59 9.46 36.77 14.69
N GLN A 60 8.47 36.36 13.88
CA GLN A 60 7.49 35.36 14.31
C GLN A 60 7.90 33.97 13.82
N ARG A 61 8.02 33.02 14.75
CA ARG A 61 8.15 31.59 14.40
C ARG A 61 6.82 31.14 13.83
N SER A 62 6.79 30.80 12.54
CA SER A 62 5.66 30.13 11.93
C SER A 62 5.71 28.65 12.33
N SER A 63 4.70 28.20 13.08
CA SER A 63 4.46 26.77 13.31
C SER A 63 3.29 26.32 12.45
N ILE A 64 3.43 25.15 11.84
CA ILE A 64 2.37 24.47 11.09
C ILE A 64 1.98 23.24 11.93
N SER A 65 0.70 23.09 12.24
CA SER A 65 0.19 21.91 12.94
C SER A 65 -0.42 20.95 11.93
N LEU A 66 0.01 19.69 11.98
CA LEU A 66 -0.49 18.59 11.15
C LEU A 66 -1.13 17.55 12.09
N PRO A 67 -2.33 17.79 12.62
CA PRO A 67 -2.89 16.97 13.71
C PRO A 67 -3.10 15.51 13.31
N ASP A 68 -3.38 15.24 12.03
CA ASP A 68 -3.71 13.92 11.50
C ASP A 68 -2.48 13.13 11.02
N VAL A 69 -1.29 13.73 11.06
CA VAL A 69 -0.05 13.08 10.58
C VAL A 69 0.69 12.45 11.75
N PRO A 70 0.92 11.13 11.74
CA PRO A 70 1.78 10.50 12.74
C PRO A 70 3.20 11.07 12.69
N HIS A 71 3.80 11.32 13.86
CA HIS A 71 5.15 11.90 13.95
C HIS A 71 6.19 11.15 13.11
N TRP A 72 6.14 9.82 13.16
CA TRP A 72 7.09 8.97 12.45
C TRP A 72 6.97 9.07 10.92
N VAL A 73 5.74 9.27 10.39
CA VAL A 73 5.50 9.48 8.95
C VAL A 73 6.18 10.76 8.50
N PHE A 74 5.98 11.84 9.28
CA PHE A 74 6.59 13.13 9.01
C PHE A 74 8.12 13.05 9.09
N GLU A 75 8.69 12.35 10.08
CA GLU A 75 10.14 12.14 10.18
C GLU A 75 10.73 11.42 8.97
N VAL A 76 10.09 10.35 8.50
CA VAL A 76 10.53 9.62 7.29
C VAL A 76 10.46 10.53 6.07
N TYR A 77 9.38 11.30 5.93
CA TYR A 77 9.21 12.23 4.82
C TYR A 77 10.29 13.32 4.82
N ILE A 78 10.56 13.96 5.96
CA ILE A 78 11.65 14.93 6.09
C ILE A 78 12.99 14.27 5.76
N GLY A 79 13.27 13.08 6.30
CA GLY A 79 14.48 12.33 5.97
C GLY A 79 14.62 12.03 4.48
N TRP A 80 13.51 11.69 3.82
CA TRP A 80 13.44 11.45 2.39
C TRP A 80 13.70 12.74 1.59
N LEU A 81 13.18 13.90 1.98
CA LEU A 81 13.46 15.17 1.29
C LEU A 81 14.97 15.44 1.19
N TYR A 82 15.73 15.12 2.25
CA TYR A 82 17.18 15.32 2.29
C TYR A 82 17.98 14.25 1.55
N THR A 83 17.55 13.00 1.65
CA THR A 83 18.37 11.86 1.21
C THR A 83 17.88 11.24 -0.08
N GLN A 84 16.67 11.58 -0.52
CA GLN A 84 15.92 10.92 -1.58
C GLN A 84 15.81 9.41 -1.36
N ARG A 85 15.83 8.98 -0.08
CA ARG A 85 15.79 7.58 0.34
C ARG A 85 14.82 7.43 1.51
N LEU A 86 14.06 6.34 1.48
CA LEU A 86 13.23 5.95 2.62
C LEU A 86 14.12 5.36 3.71
N VAL A 87 14.27 6.09 4.80
CA VAL A 87 15.04 5.67 5.98
C VAL A 87 14.15 5.89 7.20
N LEU A 88 13.92 4.83 7.98
CA LEU A 88 13.33 4.97 9.31
C LEU A 88 14.35 5.69 10.17
N ALA A 89 13.99 6.87 10.66
CA ALA A 89 14.79 7.54 11.67
C ALA A 89 15.08 6.51 12.78
N PRO A 90 16.31 6.44 13.30
CA PRO A 90 16.51 5.75 14.55
C PRO A 90 15.63 6.51 15.53
N THR A 91 14.46 5.95 15.84
CA THR A 91 13.66 6.37 16.98
C THR A 91 14.66 6.50 18.08
N LEU A 92 14.95 7.74 18.49
CA LEU A 92 15.73 8.00 19.68
C LEU A 92 15.07 7.10 20.70
N GLU A 93 15.79 6.09 21.17
CA GLU A 93 15.26 5.04 22.06
C GLU A 93 14.99 5.66 23.44
N SER A 94 14.25 6.77 23.49
CA SER A 94 13.47 7.17 24.64
C SER A 94 12.59 5.98 24.95
N GLY A 95 12.83 5.34 26.09
CA GLY A 95 12.23 4.09 26.57
C GLY A 95 10.71 4.11 26.78
N HIS A 96 9.96 4.82 25.94
CA HIS A 96 8.55 4.63 25.72
C HIS A 96 8.39 3.69 24.53
N ALA A 97 8.56 2.40 24.82
CA ALA A 97 8.13 1.34 23.91
C ALA A 97 6.75 1.69 23.34
N SER A 98 6.61 1.58 22.01
CA SER A 98 5.38 1.67 21.24
C SER A 98 4.37 0.58 21.63
N ALA A 99 3.92 0.59 22.88
CA ALA A 99 2.80 -0.18 23.40
C ALA A 99 1.55 0.69 23.58
N SER A 100 1.57 1.96 23.16
CA SER A 100 0.45 2.88 23.31
C SER A 100 0.06 3.46 21.94
N LEU A 101 -1.21 3.25 21.56
CA LEU A 101 -1.86 3.34 20.23
C LEU A 101 -1.66 2.05 19.39
N ARG A 102 -2.62 1.13 19.23
CA ARG A 102 -4.06 1.33 18.93
C ARG A 102 -4.93 0.21 19.53
N GLN A 103 -5.47 0.44 20.73
CA GLN A 103 -6.82 0.00 21.10
C GLN A 103 -7.52 1.24 21.64
N GLY A 104 -7.91 2.13 20.72
CA GLY A 104 -8.92 3.13 21.05
C GLY A 104 -10.23 2.39 21.23
N SER A 105 -10.59 2.14 22.49
CA SER A 105 -11.92 1.67 22.87
C SER A 105 -12.95 2.71 22.43
N VAL A 106 -13.54 2.51 21.26
CA VAL A 106 -14.86 3.07 20.96
C VAL A 106 -15.81 2.36 21.92
N SER A 107 -16.30 3.07 22.92
CA SER A 107 -17.42 2.60 23.75
C SER A 107 -18.67 2.61 22.88
N VAL A 108 -18.80 1.61 22.02
CA VAL A 108 -20.11 1.20 21.52
C VAL A 108 -20.78 0.50 22.71
N ILE A 109 -21.92 1.04 23.13
CA ILE A 109 -22.81 0.35 24.06
C ILE A 109 -23.38 -0.83 23.27
N GLU A 110 -22.70 -1.97 23.32
CA GLU A 110 -23.20 -3.23 22.79
C GLU A 110 -23.13 -4.33 23.86
N ASP A 111 -24.25 -5.03 23.91
CA ASP A 111 -24.65 -6.10 24.81
C ASP A 111 -23.58 -7.20 24.89
N GLN A 112 -23.06 -7.46 26.08
CA GLN A 112 -22.02 -8.47 26.32
C GLN A 112 -22.59 -9.88 26.19
N SER A 113 -22.63 -10.40 24.97
CA SER A 113 -22.61 -11.85 24.77
C SER A 113 -21.16 -12.34 24.85
N VAL A 114 -20.89 -13.10 25.90
CA VAL A 114 -19.62 -13.78 26.21
C VAL A 114 -19.20 -14.67 25.02
N PHE A 115 -18.28 -14.19 24.19
CA PHE A 115 -17.50 -15.02 23.29
C PHE A 115 -16.10 -15.18 23.88
N ASP A 116 -15.82 -16.40 24.36
CA ASP A 116 -14.54 -16.84 24.91
C ASP A 116 -13.60 -17.14 23.75
N ASP A 117 -13.06 -16.08 23.13
CA ASP A 117 -12.20 -16.14 21.95
C ASP A 117 -10.76 -16.45 22.38
N THR A 118 -10.54 -17.67 22.87
CA THR A 118 -9.21 -18.20 23.11
C THR A 118 -8.57 -18.50 21.76
N PHE A 119 -7.84 -17.52 21.21
CA PHE A 119 -7.06 -17.65 19.97
C PHE A 119 -5.97 -18.72 20.16
N THR A 120 -6.32 -19.99 19.98
CA THR A 120 -5.37 -21.10 20.05
C THR A 120 -4.35 -20.94 18.93
N THR A 121 -3.10 -20.64 19.30
CA THR A 121 -2.00 -20.61 18.34
C THR A 121 -1.92 -21.96 17.62
N PRO A 122 -1.80 -21.98 16.28
CA PRO A 122 -1.68 -23.21 15.53
C PRO A 122 -0.47 -24.00 16.05
N ARG A 123 -0.73 -25.13 16.71
CA ARG A 123 0.30 -26.11 17.05
C ARG A 123 0.59 -26.95 15.84
N ASP A 124 1.86 -27.27 15.61
CA ASP A 124 2.21 -28.27 14.61
C ASP A 124 1.60 -29.63 14.99
N GLY A 125 1.60 -30.60 14.06
CA GLY A 125 1.09 -31.96 14.32
C GLY A 125 1.80 -32.68 15.48
N ASN A 126 2.88 -32.11 16.02
CA ASN A 126 3.62 -32.62 17.17
C ASN A 126 3.31 -31.85 18.48
N GLY A 127 2.36 -30.91 18.46
CA GLY A 127 1.95 -30.15 19.64
C GLY A 127 2.92 -29.03 20.05
N ASN A 128 3.96 -28.76 19.25
CA ASN A 128 4.83 -27.62 19.49
C ASN A 128 4.14 -26.35 18.99
N PRO A 129 4.27 -25.21 19.69
CA PRO A 129 3.92 -23.93 19.11
C PRO A 129 4.71 -23.81 17.81
N ALA A 130 4.02 -23.59 16.68
CA ALA A 130 4.67 -23.37 15.39
C ALA A 130 5.84 -22.42 15.64
N MET A 131 7.08 -22.88 15.37
CA MET A 131 8.27 -22.10 15.67
C MET A 131 8.05 -20.70 15.16
N ASP A 132 7.92 -19.77 16.09
CA ASP A 132 7.64 -18.38 15.79
C ASP A 132 8.87 -17.93 15.01
N VAL A 133 8.75 -17.93 13.68
CA VAL A 133 9.81 -17.48 12.79
C VAL A 133 10.02 -16.04 13.19
N GLN A 134 11.03 -15.85 14.04
CA GLN A 134 11.38 -14.60 14.67
C GLN A 134 11.71 -13.65 13.53
N CYS A 135 10.73 -12.82 13.17
CA CYS A 135 10.90 -11.79 12.17
C CYS A 135 12.04 -10.92 12.67
N SER A 136 13.16 -10.95 11.96
CA SER A 136 14.25 -9.99 12.18
C SER A 136 13.63 -8.60 12.20
N ALA A 137 14.06 -7.77 13.16
CA ALA A 137 13.61 -6.38 13.21
C ALA A 137 13.78 -5.73 11.83
N PRO A 138 12.82 -4.89 11.39
CA PRO A 138 12.88 -4.26 10.08
C PRO A 138 14.19 -3.49 9.92
N ASP A 139 14.84 -3.63 8.78
CA ASP A 139 16.04 -2.87 8.45
C ASP A 139 15.63 -1.42 8.22
N LYS A 140 16.08 -0.53 9.10
CA LYS A 140 15.77 0.90 9.04
C LYS A 140 16.21 1.56 7.72
N LYS A 141 17.12 0.94 6.95
CA LYS A 141 17.63 1.47 5.68
C LYS A 141 17.02 0.80 4.44
N ASP A 142 16.30 -0.31 4.61
CA ASP A 142 15.63 -1.02 3.53
C ASP A 142 14.12 -1.03 3.77
N ALA A 143 13.43 -0.10 3.12
CA ALA A 143 11.99 0.06 3.20
C ALA A 143 11.20 -1.18 2.76
N SER A 144 11.76 -2.05 1.92
CA SER A 144 11.08 -3.28 1.53
C SER A 144 10.90 -4.26 2.70
N THR A 145 11.71 -4.12 3.76
CA THR A 145 11.60 -4.93 4.97
C THR A 145 10.56 -4.42 5.97
N TRP A 146 10.01 -3.21 5.76
CA TRP A 146 9.10 -2.57 6.71
C TRP A 146 7.71 -3.25 6.72
N PRO A 147 6.93 -3.11 7.81
CA PRO A 147 5.53 -3.52 7.83
C PRO A 147 4.71 -2.84 6.72
N TRP A 148 3.77 -3.59 6.12
CA TRP A 148 2.89 -3.07 5.06
C TRP A 148 2.15 -1.79 5.47
N GLN A 149 1.62 -1.77 6.69
CA GLN A 149 0.91 -0.62 7.23
C GLN A 149 1.76 0.66 7.18
N GLN A 150 3.07 0.57 7.50
CA GLN A 150 3.95 1.74 7.46
C GLN A 150 4.11 2.25 6.03
N LEU A 151 4.35 1.35 5.07
CA LEU A 151 4.46 1.76 3.67
C LEU A 151 3.17 2.38 3.13
N VAL A 152 2.01 1.83 3.52
CA VAL A 152 0.69 2.38 3.17
C VAL A 152 0.48 3.77 3.77
N GLU A 153 0.78 3.97 5.07
CA GLU A 153 0.64 5.26 5.73
C GLU A 153 1.54 6.33 5.10
N LEU A 154 2.77 5.97 4.69
CA LEU A 154 3.67 6.86 3.95
C LEU A 154 3.12 7.23 2.57
N TYR A 155 2.54 6.26 1.85
CA TYR A 155 1.96 6.54 0.53
C TYR A 155 0.75 7.47 0.65
N ILE A 156 -0.17 7.20 1.59
CA ILE A 156 -1.34 8.04 1.86
C ILE A 156 -0.89 9.46 2.22
N PHE A 157 0.17 9.61 3.02
CA PHE A 157 0.76 10.92 3.28
C PHE A 157 1.24 11.60 1.98
N GLY A 158 1.99 10.89 1.13
CA GLY A 158 2.42 11.42 -0.16
C GLY A 158 1.26 11.81 -1.09
N ASP A 159 0.14 11.11 -1.01
CA ASP A 159 -1.10 11.41 -1.73
C ASP A 159 -1.76 12.68 -1.21
N GLN A 160 -1.95 12.78 0.11
CA GLN A 160 -2.59 13.93 0.77
C GLN A 160 -1.85 15.26 0.56
N TYR A 161 -0.51 15.23 0.48
CA TYR A 161 0.34 16.41 0.29
C TYR A 161 0.89 16.52 -1.14
N ASP A 162 0.28 15.84 -2.09
CA ASP A 162 0.62 15.77 -3.51
C ASP A 162 2.11 15.64 -3.87
N THR A 163 2.88 14.94 -3.03
CA THR A 163 4.32 14.76 -3.27
C THR A 163 4.57 13.54 -4.15
N ARG A 164 4.37 13.68 -5.46
CA ARG A 164 4.52 12.58 -6.44
C ARG A 164 5.81 11.78 -6.29
N THR A 165 6.97 12.44 -6.27
CA THR A 165 8.27 11.74 -6.22
C THR A 165 8.45 10.92 -4.94
N PHE A 166 7.80 11.34 -3.84
CA PHE A 166 7.72 10.55 -2.62
C PHE A 166 6.80 9.34 -2.79
N ARG A 167 5.59 9.52 -3.36
CA ARG A 167 4.68 8.41 -3.70
C ARG A 167 5.39 7.36 -4.57
N THR A 168 6.13 7.80 -5.59
CA THR A 168 6.92 6.91 -6.47
C THR A 168 7.97 6.13 -5.68
N SER A 169 8.70 6.79 -4.76
CA SER A 169 9.70 6.11 -3.92
C SER A 169 9.06 5.06 -2.99
N VAL A 170 7.88 5.35 -2.45
CA VAL A 170 7.14 4.44 -1.56
C VAL A 170 6.57 3.26 -2.33
N ILE A 171 5.94 3.48 -3.49
CA ILE A 171 5.38 2.39 -4.29
C ILE A 171 6.48 1.48 -4.87
N GLU A 172 7.66 2.02 -5.18
CA GLU A 172 8.85 1.21 -5.51
C GLU A 172 9.19 0.25 -4.38
N ALA A 173 9.25 0.72 -3.13
CA ALA A 173 9.54 -0.13 -1.97
C ALA A 173 8.45 -1.20 -1.74
N ILE A 174 7.17 -0.83 -1.92
CA ILE A 174 6.00 -1.73 -1.83
C ILE A 174 6.08 -2.81 -2.89
N GLN A 175 6.37 -2.47 -4.15
CA GLN A 175 6.50 -3.44 -5.23
C GLN A 175 7.69 -4.37 -4.97
N VAL A 176 8.86 -3.81 -4.63
CA VAL A 176 10.04 -4.63 -4.25
C VAL A 176 9.70 -5.61 -3.13
N LYS A 177 8.90 -5.20 -2.14
CA LYS A 177 8.41 -6.06 -1.07
C LYS A 177 7.45 -7.14 -1.58
N ALA A 178 6.46 -6.76 -2.39
CA ALA A 178 5.49 -7.69 -2.99
C ALA A 178 6.20 -8.80 -3.80
N PHE A 179 7.27 -8.41 -4.50
CA PHE A 179 8.11 -9.32 -5.27
C PHE A 179 9.13 -10.08 -4.43
N GLN A 180 9.12 -10.08 -3.09
CA GLN A 180 10.05 -10.92 -2.33
C GLN A 180 9.52 -12.35 -2.17
N THR A 181 10.28 -13.36 -2.62
CA THR A 181 9.94 -14.78 -2.46
C THR A 181 10.24 -15.24 -1.05
N GLN A 182 11.23 -14.61 -0.44
CA GLN A 182 11.71 -14.95 0.88
C GLN A 182 11.93 -13.70 1.72
N PRO A 183 11.51 -13.74 2.99
CA PRO A 183 10.58 -14.72 3.59
C PRO A 183 9.16 -14.64 2.98
N HIS A 184 8.48 -15.79 2.90
CA HIS A 184 7.10 -15.90 2.40
C HIS A 184 6.09 -14.95 3.07
N LYS A 185 6.37 -14.49 4.30
CA LYS A 185 5.53 -13.51 5.02
C LYS A 185 5.47 -12.13 4.33
N TYR A 186 6.34 -11.85 3.35
CA TYR A 186 6.33 -10.60 2.60
C TYR A 186 5.45 -10.63 1.34
N SER A 187 4.90 -11.78 0.95
CA SER A 187 4.24 -11.88 -0.36
C SER A 187 2.86 -11.23 -0.44
N ALA A 188 2.19 -10.98 0.69
CA ALA A 188 0.85 -10.40 0.69
C ALA A 188 0.67 -9.38 1.82
N PRO A 189 0.04 -8.23 1.52
CA PRO A 189 -0.42 -7.30 2.54
C PRO A 189 -1.40 -7.97 3.51
N ASP A 190 -1.36 -7.56 4.77
CA ASP A 190 -2.39 -7.93 5.73
C ASP A 190 -3.70 -7.16 5.44
N LEU A 191 -4.82 -7.70 5.92
CA LEU A 191 -6.14 -7.13 5.66
C LEU A 191 -6.33 -5.74 6.28
N HIS A 192 -5.62 -5.40 7.37
CA HIS A 192 -5.66 -4.06 7.94
C HIS A 192 -5.02 -3.05 7.00
N SER A 193 -3.85 -3.37 6.45
CA SER A 193 -3.16 -2.57 5.43
C SER A 193 -4.00 -2.43 4.17
N MET A 194 -4.65 -3.49 3.70
CA MET A 194 -5.56 -3.43 2.55
C MET A 194 -6.76 -2.52 2.82
N LYS A 195 -7.36 -2.61 4.01
CA LYS A 195 -8.46 -1.73 4.41
C LYS A 195 -8.04 -0.26 4.35
N LEU A 196 -6.87 0.07 4.91
CA LEU A 196 -6.34 1.44 4.86
C LEU A 196 -6.22 1.95 3.43
N VAL A 197 -5.69 1.15 2.50
CA VAL A 197 -5.59 1.52 1.08
C VAL A 197 -6.97 1.77 0.48
N PHE A 198 -7.90 0.81 0.60
CA PHE A 198 -9.18 0.89 -0.09
C PHE A 198 -10.14 1.92 0.51
N THR A 199 -9.97 2.30 1.78
CA THR A 199 -10.75 3.40 2.39
C THR A 199 -10.09 4.77 2.28
N GLY A 200 -8.77 4.80 2.09
CA GLY A 200 -7.97 6.03 2.15
C GLY A 200 -7.58 6.60 0.79
N LEU A 201 -7.69 5.82 -0.29
CA LEU A 201 -7.23 6.21 -1.62
C LEU A 201 -8.35 6.03 -2.67
N PRO A 202 -8.38 6.86 -3.72
CA PRO A 202 -9.31 6.68 -4.83
C PRO A 202 -8.94 5.44 -5.68
N PRO A 203 -9.90 4.83 -6.39
CA PRO A 203 -9.66 3.66 -7.24
C PRO A 203 -8.60 3.86 -8.34
N GLU A 204 -8.41 5.11 -8.78
CA GLU A 204 -7.43 5.50 -9.79
C GLU A 204 -5.99 5.54 -9.24
N SER A 205 -5.84 5.62 -7.91
CA SER A 205 -4.54 5.67 -7.25
C SER A 205 -3.69 4.46 -7.63
N PRO A 206 -2.42 4.66 -8.04
CA PRO A 206 -1.53 3.54 -8.36
C PRO A 206 -1.42 2.50 -7.24
N LEU A 207 -1.38 2.92 -5.97
CA LEU A 207 -1.30 1.97 -4.85
C LEU A 207 -2.62 1.18 -4.68
N TYR A 208 -3.76 1.82 -4.88
CA TYR A 208 -5.06 1.15 -4.86
C TYR A 208 -5.10 0.03 -5.89
N ARG A 209 -4.75 0.34 -7.15
CA ARG A 209 -4.73 -0.63 -8.25
C ARG A 209 -3.78 -1.78 -7.96
N LEU A 210 -2.59 -1.50 -7.42
CA LEU A 210 -1.62 -2.53 -7.03
C LEU A 210 -2.19 -3.47 -5.96
N PHE A 211 -2.78 -2.93 -4.88
CA PHE A 211 -3.35 -3.73 -3.80
C PHE A 211 -4.58 -4.52 -4.24
N PHE A 212 -5.37 -3.98 -5.16
CA PHE A 212 -6.49 -4.69 -5.77
C PHE A 212 -6.01 -5.91 -6.56
N GLU A 213 -4.96 -5.75 -7.37
CA GLU A 213 -4.35 -6.86 -8.09
C GLU A 213 -3.70 -7.86 -7.13
N LEU A 214 -2.95 -7.41 -6.11
CA LEU A 214 -2.40 -8.31 -5.08
C LEU A 214 -3.49 -9.12 -4.38
N LEU A 215 -4.62 -8.51 -4.02
CA LEU A 215 -5.77 -9.19 -3.42
C LEU A 215 -6.40 -10.20 -4.38
N THR A 216 -6.54 -9.83 -5.66
CA THR A 216 -7.15 -10.68 -6.68
C THR A 216 -6.28 -11.90 -7.01
N TRP A 217 -4.97 -11.70 -7.09
CA TRP A 217 -4.02 -12.74 -7.48
C TRP A 217 -3.49 -13.55 -6.30
N ASP A 218 -3.82 -13.13 -5.07
CA ASP A 218 -3.64 -13.95 -3.89
C ASP A 218 -4.59 -15.16 -3.94
N ARG A 219 -4.10 -16.25 -4.52
CA ARG A 219 -4.83 -17.53 -4.67
C ARG A 219 -5.09 -18.23 -3.33
N ARG A 220 -4.65 -17.66 -2.20
CA ARG A 220 -4.99 -18.20 -0.89
C ARG A 220 -6.51 -18.18 -0.73
N PRO A 221 -7.15 -19.31 -0.35
CA PRO A 221 -8.58 -19.30 -0.14
C PRO A 221 -8.91 -18.26 0.94
N MET A 222 -10.03 -17.55 0.76
CA MET A 222 -10.60 -16.66 1.78
C MET A 222 -11.09 -17.51 2.95
N GLN A 223 -10.16 -18.03 3.74
CA GLN A 223 -10.43 -18.97 4.82
C GLN A 223 -11.16 -18.29 5.99
N ASP A 224 -10.97 -16.98 6.14
CA ASP A 224 -11.59 -16.16 7.18
C ASP A 224 -12.52 -15.12 6.57
N ALA A 225 -13.76 -15.51 6.31
CA ALA A 225 -14.77 -14.61 5.76
C ALA A 225 -15.01 -13.38 6.65
N ALA A 226 -14.87 -13.51 7.97
CA ALA A 226 -15.08 -12.40 8.91
C ALA A 226 -13.98 -11.34 8.77
N ALA A 227 -12.73 -11.76 8.58
CA ALA A 227 -11.63 -10.82 8.36
C ALA A 227 -11.79 -10.07 7.02
N TYR A 228 -12.20 -10.75 5.95
CA TYR A 228 -12.45 -10.10 4.66
C TYR A 228 -13.65 -9.16 4.66
N ALA A 229 -14.68 -9.43 5.49
CA ALA A 229 -15.83 -8.54 5.66
C ALA A 229 -15.46 -7.15 6.19
N THR A 230 -14.22 -6.95 6.65
CA THR A 230 -13.71 -5.62 7.05
C THR A 230 -13.34 -4.72 5.87
N LEU A 231 -13.20 -5.28 4.65
CA LEU A 231 -12.93 -4.54 3.42
C LEU A 231 -14.23 -3.98 2.82
N PRO A 232 -14.16 -2.91 2.00
CA PRO A 232 -15.33 -2.37 1.31
C PRO A 232 -16.02 -3.42 0.43
N ALA A 233 -17.36 -3.45 0.46
CA ALA A 233 -18.13 -4.45 -0.26
C ALA A 233 -17.92 -4.37 -1.78
N GLU A 234 -17.70 -3.16 -2.31
CA GLU A 234 -17.42 -2.88 -3.71
C GLU A 234 -16.10 -3.53 -4.15
N VAL A 235 -15.08 -3.47 -3.30
CA VAL A 235 -13.77 -4.11 -3.54
C VAL A 235 -13.91 -5.63 -3.59
N LEU A 236 -14.65 -6.20 -2.63
CA LEU A 236 -14.89 -7.66 -2.58
C LEU A 236 -15.68 -8.15 -3.80
N ALA A 237 -16.70 -7.40 -4.22
CA ALA A 237 -17.48 -7.73 -5.41
C ALA A 237 -16.63 -7.65 -6.68
N ALA A 238 -15.81 -6.60 -6.82
CA ALA A 238 -14.92 -6.43 -7.96
C ALA A 238 -13.82 -7.49 -8.00
N SER A 239 -13.20 -7.83 -6.86
CA SER A 239 -12.17 -8.86 -6.79
C SER A 239 -12.74 -10.25 -7.08
N TRP A 240 -13.95 -10.55 -6.58
CA TRP A 240 -14.66 -11.78 -6.91
C TRP A 240 -14.97 -11.90 -8.41
N LEU A 241 -15.50 -10.83 -9.03
CA LEU A 241 -15.77 -10.81 -10.46
C LEU A 241 -14.48 -11.05 -11.27
N ARG A 242 -13.38 -10.42 -10.87
CA ARG A 242 -12.07 -10.58 -11.52
C ARG A 242 -11.51 -12.00 -11.35
N LEU A 243 -11.61 -12.58 -10.15
CA LEU A 243 -11.25 -13.97 -9.89
C LEU A 243 -12.09 -14.94 -10.74
N GLN A 244 -13.38 -14.68 -10.91
CA GLN A 244 -14.23 -15.48 -11.79
C GLN A 244 -13.77 -15.39 -13.24
N GLN A 245 -13.45 -14.19 -13.74
CA GLN A 245 -12.90 -14.01 -15.08
C GLN A 245 -11.58 -14.77 -15.28
N ILE A 246 -10.69 -14.75 -14.29
CA ILE A 246 -9.43 -15.52 -14.32
C ILE A 246 -9.73 -17.03 -14.37
N ARG A 247 -10.68 -17.53 -13.57
CA ARG A 247 -11.09 -18.94 -13.60
C ARG A 247 -11.72 -19.35 -14.93
N ASP A 248 -12.57 -18.50 -15.49
CA ASP A 248 -13.21 -18.77 -16.79
C ASP A 248 -12.15 -18.80 -17.91
N HIS A 249 -11.15 -17.93 -17.83
CA HIS A 249 -9.99 -17.95 -18.71
C HIS A 249 -9.17 -19.25 -18.54
N ASP A 250 -8.85 -19.64 -17.29
CA ASP A 250 -8.08 -20.86 -16.98
C ASP A 250 -8.82 -22.15 -17.38
N ASN A 251 -10.16 -22.13 -17.41
CA ASN A 251 -10.99 -23.25 -17.85
C ASN A 251 -11.32 -23.24 -19.35
N CYS A 252 -10.92 -22.20 -20.08
CA CYS A 252 -11.14 -22.10 -21.50
C CYS A 252 -10.19 -23.07 -22.24
N GLY A 253 -10.71 -24.22 -22.68
CA GLY A 253 -9.94 -25.25 -23.39
C GLY A 253 -9.12 -24.74 -24.59
N VAL A 254 -9.57 -23.64 -25.20
CA VAL A 254 -8.88 -23.00 -26.35
C VAL A 254 -7.67 -22.19 -25.88
N CYS A 255 -7.76 -21.53 -24.73
CA CYS A 255 -6.68 -20.74 -24.14
C CYS A 255 -5.65 -21.63 -23.42
N THR A 256 -6.07 -22.76 -22.85
CA THR A 256 -5.18 -23.72 -22.18
C THR A 256 -4.34 -24.53 -23.15
N ASP A 257 -4.91 -24.95 -24.30
CA ASP A 257 -4.23 -25.85 -25.23
C ASP A 257 -3.21 -25.15 -26.13
N ILE A 258 -3.28 -23.82 -26.23
CA ILE A 258 -2.34 -23.05 -27.03
C ILE A 258 -1.88 -21.80 -26.27
N PRO A 259 -0.90 -21.94 -25.34
CA PRO A 259 -0.40 -20.84 -24.50
C PRO A 259 0.11 -19.62 -25.29
N LYS A 260 0.36 -19.79 -26.59
CA LYS A 260 0.91 -18.77 -27.49
C LYS A 260 -0.13 -18.17 -28.46
N HIS A 261 -1.35 -18.72 -28.57
CA HIS A 261 -2.36 -18.21 -29.51
C HIS A 261 -3.23 -17.07 -28.98
N CYS A 262 -3.30 -16.82 -27.68
CA CYS A 262 -4.04 -15.65 -27.17
C CYS A 262 -3.37 -14.30 -27.50
N ARG A 263 -2.11 -14.30 -27.97
CA ARG A 263 -1.48 -13.12 -28.57
C ARG A 263 -1.72 -12.99 -30.07
N ILE A 264 -2.32 -14.00 -30.70
CA ILE A 264 -2.67 -13.96 -32.12
C ILE A 264 -4.01 -13.24 -32.23
N LYS A 265 -4.05 -12.27 -33.14
CA LYS A 265 -5.15 -11.36 -33.46
C LYS A 265 -6.51 -12.01 -33.75
N GLU A 266 -6.57 -13.34 -33.81
CA GLU A 266 -7.70 -14.12 -34.28
C GLU A 266 -7.86 -15.38 -33.42
N CYS A 267 -8.71 -15.30 -32.38
CA CYS A 267 -9.17 -16.47 -31.65
C CYS A 267 -10.17 -17.24 -32.51
N THR A 268 -9.84 -18.48 -32.88
CA THR A 268 -10.69 -19.33 -33.74
C THR A 268 -12.02 -19.69 -33.09
N ALA A 269 -12.12 -19.69 -31.76
CA ALA A 269 -13.36 -19.93 -31.03
C ALA A 269 -14.33 -18.74 -31.06
N CYS A 270 -13.80 -17.51 -31.17
CA CYS A 270 -14.60 -16.29 -31.15
C CYS A 270 -14.89 -15.75 -32.56
N ALA A 271 -14.20 -16.26 -33.60
CA ALA A 271 -14.36 -15.94 -35.03
C ALA A 271 -14.41 -14.44 -35.40
N LYS A 272 -14.06 -13.54 -34.46
CA LYS A 272 -14.06 -12.09 -34.63
C LYS A 272 -12.65 -11.57 -34.42
N LEU A 273 -12.21 -10.78 -35.39
CA LEU A 273 -10.98 -9.99 -35.39
C LEU A 273 -10.83 -9.20 -34.08
N VAL A 274 -9.61 -9.22 -33.53
CA VAL A 274 -8.98 -8.20 -32.67
C VAL A 274 -9.95 -7.26 -31.95
N ASN A 275 -10.09 -7.44 -30.64
CA ASN A 275 -11.05 -6.77 -29.75
C ASN A 275 -12.47 -7.36 -29.79
N CYS A 276 -12.61 -8.65 -29.51
CA CYS A 276 -13.94 -9.22 -29.31
C CYS A 276 -14.72 -8.59 -28.13
N GLY A 277 -14.06 -7.80 -27.27
CA GLY A 277 -14.68 -7.22 -26.08
C GLY A 277 -15.01 -8.24 -25.00
N ASP A 278 -14.79 -9.54 -25.27
CA ASP A 278 -14.97 -10.58 -24.27
C ASP A 278 -13.80 -10.57 -23.27
N PRO A 279 -14.09 -10.68 -21.96
CA PRO A 279 -13.09 -10.73 -20.90
C PRO A 279 -12.02 -11.83 -21.09
N CYS A 280 -12.31 -12.86 -21.89
CA CYS A 280 -11.45 -14.03 -22.10
C CYS A 280 -10.15 -13.74 -22.88
N HIS A 281 -9.96 -12.54 -23.43
CA HIS A 281 -8.75 -12.18 -24.22
C HIS A 281 -8.00 -10.96 -23.70
N GLY A 282 -8.38 -10.43 -22.53
CA GLY A 282 -7.54 -9.46 -21.81
C GLY A 282 -6.26 -10.12 -21.32
N SER A 283 -5.27 -9.31 -20.90
CA SER A 283 -4.06 -9.76 -20.19
C SER A 283 -4.41 -10.32 -18.79
N LEU A 284 -5.23 -11.38 -18.75
CA LEU A 284 -5.63 -12.11 -17.55
C LEU A 284 -4.69 -13.29 -17.26
N THR A 285 -3.65 -13.48 -18.06
CA THR A 285 -2.72 -14.62 -17.94
C THR A 285 -1.73 -14.43 -16.79
N ALA A 286 -1.50 -13.18 -16.37
CA ALA A 286 -0.59 -12.82 -15.31
C ALA A 286 -1.08 -11.54 -14.64
N PRO A 287 -0.76 -11.34 -13.34
CA PRO A 287 -0.98 -10.06 -12.70
C PRO A 287 -0.23 -8.98 -13.46
N MET A 288 -0.85 -7.81 -13.61
CA MET A 288 -0.21 -6.71 -14.34
C MET A 288 1.10 -6.31 -13.67
N TYR A 289 1.20 -6.43 -12.34
CA TYR A 289 2.45 -6.18 -11.63
C TYR A 289 3.60 -7.12 -12.06
N ASP A 290 3.34 -8.34 -12.53
CA ASP A 290 4.42 -9.23 -13.02
C ASP A 290 4.88 -8.87 -14.45
N THR A 291 3.96 -8.37 -15.29
CA THR A 291 4.24 -8.09 -16.70
C THR A 291 4.63 -6.65 -16.97
N ASP A 292 4.13 -5.74 -16.13
CA ASP A 292 4.14 -4.30 -16.32
C ASP A 292 4.19 -3.60 -14.95
N VAL A 293 5.39 -3.52 -14.40
CA VAL A 293 5.61 -2.88 -13.09
C VAL A 293 5.40 -1.36 -13.15
N HIS A 294 5.56 -0.76 -14.34
CA HIS A 294 5.55 0.69 -14.52
C HIS A 294 4.14 1.29 -14.58
N GLU A 295 3.11 0.48 -14.82
CA GLU A 295 1.71 0.92 -14.78
C GLU A 295 1.30 1.53 -13.41
N TYR A 296 1.98 1.14 -12.34
CA TYR A 296 1.74 1.67 -10.99
C TYR A 296 2.62 2.88 -10.66
N HIS A 297 3.37 3.41 -11.62
CA HIS A 297 4.23 4.56 -11.41
C HIS A 297 3.67 5.77 -12.14
N GLU A 298 3.72 6.92 -11.47
CA GLU A 298 3.33 8.19 -12.07
C GLU A 298 4.52 8.76 -12.87
N HIS A 299 4.32 9.00 -14.16
CA HIS A 299 5.32 9.54 -15.09
C HIS A 299 4.77 10.80 -15.77
N GLU A 300 5.56 11.88 -15.81
CA GLU A 300 5.22 13.09 -16.58
C GLU A 300 5.68 13.05 -18.02
N SER A 301 6.68 12.20 -18.30
CA SER A 301 7.29 12.13 -19.61
C SER A 301 7.61 10.71 -20.00
N LYS A 302 7.70 10.50 -21.31
CA LYS A 302 8.18 9.24 -21.88
C LYS A 302 9.60 8.89 -21.42
N GLU A 303 10.44 9.90 -21.20
CA GLU A 303 11.81 9.69 -20.71
C GLU A 303 11.82 9.12 -19.29
N GLU A 304 10.94 9.60 -18.41
CA GLU A 304 10.76 9.02 -17.07
C GLU A 304 10.26 7.58 -17.15
N THR A 305 9.33 7.28 -18.06
CA THR A 305 8.87 5.90 -18.31
C THR A 305 10.02 4.99 -18.74
N GLU A 306 10.83 5.41 -19.72
CA GLU A 306 11.98 4.63 -20.19
C GLU A 306 13.04 4.43 -19.10
N LEU A 307 13.26 5.43 -18.24
CA LEU A 307 14.17 5.32 -17.08
C LEU A 307 13.62 4.34 -16.03
N CYS A 308 12.32 4.39 -15.76
CA CYS A 308 11.63 3.47 -14.86
C CYS A 308 11.75 2.03 -15.36
N GLU A 309 11.45 1.79 -16.64
CA GLU A 309 11.59 0.48 -17.28
C GLU A 309 13.02 -0.07 -17.17
N ARG A 310 14.03 0.76 -17.44
CA ARG A 310 15.44 0.37 -17.31
C ARG A 310 15.79 -0.01 -15.87
N ARG A 311 15.34 0.78 -14.90
CA ARG A 311 15.58 0.53 -13.47
C ARG A 311 14.95 -0.79 -13.02
N TRP A 312 13.68 -1.00 -13.38
CA TRP A 312 12.97 -2.22 -13.01
C TRP A 312 13.51 -3.46 -13.67
N ARG A 313 13.99 -3.36 -14.91
CA ARG A 313 14.68 -4.47 -15.56
C ARG A 313 15.87 -4.96 -14.75
N VAL A 314 16.67 -4.03 -14.20
CA VAL A 314 17.80 -4.37 -13.32
C VAL A 314 17.31 -4.96 -12.00
N ILE A 315 16.32 -4.34 -11.34
CA ILE A 315 15.78 -4.84 -10.06
C ILE A 315 15.23 -6.26 -10.20
N VAL A 316 14.43 -6.52 -11.24
CA VAL A 316 13.84 -7.84 -11.52
C VAL A 316 14.94 -8.86 -11.86
N GLN A 317 15.92 -8.50 -12.70
CA GLN A 317 17.03 -9.40 -13.04
C GLN A 317 17.90 -9.74 -11.83
N ASP A 318 18.27 -8.74 -11.02
CA ASP A 318 19.20 -8.91 -9.90
C ASP A 318 18.54 -9.65 -8.72
N ARG A 319 17.31 -9.29 -8.38
CA ARG A 319 16.60 -9.87 -7.23
C ARG A 319 15.89 -11.17 -7.57
N TRP A 320 15.60 -11.40 -8.86
CA TRP A 320 14.82 -12.52 -9.33
C TRP A 320 15.45 -13.19 -10.54
N PRO A 321 16.64 -13.80 -10.38
CA PRO A 321 17.21 -14.59 -11.45
C PRO A 321 16.18 -15.66 -11.82
N ARG A 322 15.61 -15.55 -13.02
CA ARG A 322 14.79 -16.63 -13.59
C ARG A 322 15.65 -17.87 -13.48
N LYS A 323 15.09 -18.95 -12.91
CA LYS A 323 15.80 -20.22 -12.83
C LYS A 323 16.31 -20.53 -14.24
N GLU A 324 17.61 -20.73 -14.41
CA GLU A 324 18.31 -20.92 -15.69
C GLU A 324 17.86 -22.17 -16.51
N GLY A 325 16.65 -22.68 -16.27
CA GLY A 325 15.98 -23.73 -17.06
C GLY A 325 14.74 -23.27 -17.83
N ASP A 326 14.25 -22.03 -17.63
CA ASP A 326 13.15 -21.43 -18.40
C ASP A 326 13.67 -20.57 -19.57
N SER A 327 14.79 -20.96 -20.17
CA SER A 327 15.23 -20.34 -21.43
C SER A 327 14.23 -20.70 -22.51
N ASP A 328 13.35 -19.75 -22.86
CA ASP A 328 12.63 -19.71 -24.13
C ASP A 328 13.67 -19.58 -25.27
N ASP A 329 14.43 -20.64 -25.52
CA ASP A 329 15.33 -20.72 -26.66
C ASP A 329 14.49 -21.01 -27.92
N HIS A 330 13.70 -20.01 -28.29
CA HIS A 330 13.14 -19.83 -29.61
C HIS A 330 14.02 -18.87 -30.40
N SER A 331 15.31 -19.17 -30.42
CA SER A 331 16.15 -18.84 -31.55
C SER A 331 15.55 -19.59 -32.75
N SER A 332 14.58 -18.98 -33.43
CA SER A 332 14.05 -19.47 -34.68
C SER A 332 15.20 -19.49 -35.68
N GLU A 333 15.84 -20.64 -35.83
CA GLU A 333 16.67 -20.93 -36.99
C GLU A 333 15.78 -20.69 -38.21
N ALA A 334 16.04 -19.59 -38.92
CA ALA A 334 15.46 -19.37 -40.22
C ALA A 334 15.83 -20.58 -41.09
N PRO A 335 14.87 -21.27 -41.73
CA PRO A 335 15.20 -22.37 -42.60
C PRO A 335 16.09 -21.83 -43.72
N GLY A 336 17.35 -22.26 -43.73
CA GLY A 336 18.29 -21.97 -44.81
C GLY A 336 17.75 -22.56 -46.10
N GLY A 337 17.39 -21.69 -47.03
CA GLY A 337 17.08 -22.01 -48.42
C GLY A 337 18.33 -21.99 -49.29
#